data_AF-A0A2I6S439-F1
#
_entry.id   AF-A0A2I6S439-F1
#
_cell.length_a   1.000
_cell.length_b   1.000
_cell.length_c   1.000
_cell.angle_alpha   90.00
_cell.angle_beta   90.00
_cell.angle_gamma   90.00
#
_symmetry.space_group_name_H-M   'P 1'
#
loop_
_entity.id
_entity.type
_entity.pdbx_description
1 polymer ?
#
loop_
_entity_poly.entity_id
_entity_poly.type
_entity_poly.pdbx_seq_one_letter_code
_entity_poly.pdbx_strand_id
1 'polypeptide(L)'
;MSDEYNEAEQRFLERIERRVEFFRTLFMAELGVYLPSDETQRKRAIGTLVRMTARQKELPHLSPDVLEQAKRTLSQQLEAMQKLLPHDVQYRNRLRRPW
;
A
#
# COMPACT_ATOMS: atom_id res chain seq x y z
N MET A 1 0.05 23.51 -3.57
CA MET A 1 1.27 23.77 -2.79
C MET A 1 2.26 22.73 -3.24
N SER A 2 3.25 23.15 -4.04
CA SER A 2 4.32 22.28 -4.51
C SER A 2 5.37 22.25 -3.40
N ASP A 3 5.08 21.53 -2.31
CA ASP A 3 6.10 21.34 -1.28
C ASP A 3 7.20 20.48 -1.91
N GLU A 4 8.36 21.11 -2.09
CA GLU A 4 9.52 20.47 -2.68
C GLU A 4 9.98 19.38 -1.71
N TYR A 5 9.68 18.12 -2.04
CA TYR A 5 10.05 16.98 -1.21
C TYR A 5 11.55 16.98 -0.92
N ASN A 6 11.94 16.69 0.32
CA ASN A 6 13.34 16.53 0.64
C ASN A 6 13.93 15.26 -0.02
N GLU A 7 15.25 15.15 -0.09
CA GLU A 7 15.92 14.03 -0.77
C GLU A 7 15.54 12.64 -0.19
N ALA A 8 15.30 12.55 1.12
CA ALA A 8 14.87 11.31 1.77
C ALA A 8 13.44 10.94 1.39
N GLU A 9 12.54 11.92 1.32
CA GLU A 9 11.15 11.76 0.89
C GLU A 9 11.07 11.35 -0.58
N GLN A 10 11.84 11.99 -1.47
CA GLN A 10 11.90 11.63 -2.89
C GLN A 10 12.34 10.17 -3.07
N ARG A 11 13.48 9.80 -2.46
CA ARG A 11 14.00 8.42 -2.52
C ARG A 11 13.03 7.40 -1.94
N PHE A 12 12.28 7.77 -0.91
CA PHE A 12 11.25 6.93 -0.32
C PHE A 12 10.08 6.73 -1.27
N LEU A 13 9.56 7.81 -1.87
CA LEU A 13 8.48 7.74 -2.85
C LEU A 13 8.88 6.92 -4.08
N GLU A 14 10.11 7.05 -4.59
CA GLU A 14 10.62 6.20 -5.68
C GLU A 14 10.59 4.70 -5.31
N ARG A 15 10.90 4.35 -4.06
CA ARG A 15 10.82 2.95 -3.61
C ARG A 15 9.38 2.47 -3.50
N ILE A 16 8.47 3.34 -3.05
CA ILE A 16 7.03 3.04 -3.02
C ILE A 16 6.53 2.78 -4.44
N GLU A 17 6.91 3.61 -5.41
CA GLU A 17 6.54 3.44 -6.81
C GLU A 17 7.07 2.11 -7.37
N ARG A 18 8.35 1.80 -7.18
CA ARG A 18 8.92 0.49 -7.59
C ARG A 18 8.17 -0.69 -6.96
N ARG A 19 7.73 -0.56 -5.71
CA ARG A 19 6.93 -1.60 -5.03
C ARG A 19 5.54 -1.73 -5.66
N VAL A 20 4.92 -0.63 -6.05
CA VAL A 20 3.64 -0.63 -6.77
C VAL A 20 3.78 -1.29 -8.13
N GLU A 21 4.85 -1.01 -8.88
CA GLU A 21 5.12 -1.67 -10.17
C GLU A 21 5.32 -3.18 -10.01
N PHE A 22 5.99 -3.61 -8.95
CA PHE A 22 6.07 -5.03 -8.61
C PHE A 22 4.67 -5.64 -8.37
N PHE A 23 3.79 -4.96 -7.63
CA PHE A 23 2.42 -5.42 -7.43
C PHE A 23 1.57 -5.40 -8.70
N ARG A 24 1.80 -4.44 -9.61
CA ARG A 24 1.17 -4.45 -10.94
C ARG A 24 1.62 -5.65 -11.77
N THR A 25 2.90 -5.99 -11.70
CA THR A 25 3.43 -7.20 -12.37
C THR A 25 2.76 -8.46 -11.84
N LEU A 26 2.63 -8.61 -10.51
CA LEU A 26 1.89 -9.73 -9.90
C LEU A 26 0.43 -9.74 -10.35
N PHE A 27 -0.23 -8.58 -10.35
CA PHE A 27 -1.61 -8.45 -10.79
C PHE A 27 -1.80 -8.90 -12.25
N MET A 28 -0.88 -8.52 -13.15
CA MET A 28 -0.89 -8.95 -14.55
C MET A 28 -0.65 -10.45 -14.72
N ALA A 29 0.08 -11.07 -13.79
CA ALA A 29 0.27 -12.52 -13.72
C ALA A 29 -0.88 -13.26 -12.99
N GLU A 30 -2.01 -12.58 -12.76
CA GLU A 30 -3.17 -13.09 -12.02
C GLU A 30 -2.87 -13.51 -10.56
N LEU A 31 -1.78 -12.97 -9.98
CA LEU A 31 -1.42 -13.19 -8.59
C LEU A 31 -1.92 -12.04 -7.72
N GLY A 32 -2.79 -12.36 -6.75
CA GLY A 32 -3.34 -11.42 -5.78
C GLY A 32 -2.66 -11.50 -4.42
N VAL A 33 -2.37 -10.35 -3.80
CA VAL A 33 -1.95 -10.28 -2.39
C VAL A 33 -3.19 -10.19 -1.51
N TYR A 34 -3.30 -11.06 -0.52
CA TYR A 34 -4.40 -11.01 0.45
C TYR A 34 -4.37 -9.74 1.31
N LEU A 35 -5.52 -9.09 1.48
CA LEU A 35 -5.73 -8.10 2.52
C LEU A 35 -6.77 -8.58 3.55
N PRO A 36 -6.58 -8.28 4.85
CA PRO A 36 -7.57 -8.53 5.88
C PRO A 36 -8.94 -7.90 5.56
N SER A 37 -10.01 -8.63 5.88
CA SER A 37 -11.39 -8.16 5.76
C SER A 37 -11.71 -7.03 6.75
N ASP A 38 -11.10 -7.09 7.94
CA ASP A 38 -11.20 -6.05 8.98
C ASP A 38 -10.41 -4.79 8.59
N GLU A 39 -11.07 -3.63 8.66
CA GLU A 39 -10.50 -2.36 8.23
C GLU A 39 -9.30 -1.92 9.10
N THR A 40 -9.38 -2.16 10.41
CA THR A 40 -8.31 -1.78 11.35
C THR A 40 -7.05 -2.61 11.09
N GLN A 41 -7.22 -3.93 10.91
CA GLN A 41 -6.13 -4.82 10.54
C GLN A 41 -5.55 -4.47 9.18
N ARG A 42 -6.38 -4.11 8.19
CA ARG A 42 -5.93 -3.67 6.86
C ARG A 42 -5.09 -2.40 6.93
N LYS A 43 -5.59 -1.35 7.59
CA LYS A 43 -4.85 -0.08 7.79
C LYS A 43 -3.51 -0.33 8.48
N ARG A 44 -3.49 -1.20 9.50
CA ARG A 44 -2.26 -1.60 10.21
C ARG A 44 -1.28 -2.33 9.29
N ALA A 45 -1.75 -3.31 8.52
CA ALA A 45 -0.92 -4.07 7.59
C ALA A 45 -0.28 -3.17 6.53
N ILE A 46 -1.06 -2.28 5.91
CA ILE A 46 -0.56 -1.31 4.92
C ILE A 46 0.44 -0.36 5.58
N GLY A 47 0.14 0.16 6.77
CA GLY A 47 1.08 1.02 7.52
C GLY A 47 2.40 0.32 7.84
N THR A 48 2.37 -0.97 8.15
CA THR A 48 3.58 -1.77 8.36
C THR A 48 4.35 -1.96 7.05
N LEU A 49 3.68 -2.25 5.93
CA LEU A 49 4.32 -2.36 4.61
C LEU A 49 5.03 -1.06 4.20
N VAL A 50 4.38 0.09 4.42
CA VAL A 50 4.95 1.43 4.19
C VAL A 50 6.23 1.62 4.99
N ARG A 51 6.19 1.33 6.31
CA ARG A 51 7.37 1.44 7.19
C ARG A 51 8.49 0.48 6.78
N MET A 52 8.17 -0.73 6.35
CA MET A 52 9.16 -1.71 5.86
C MET A 52 9.78 -1.32 4.51
N THR A 53 9.15 -0.41 3.77
CA THR A 53 9.68 0.10 2.49
C THR A 53 10.61 1.30 2.69
N ALA A 54 10.45 2.04 3.79
CA ALA A 54 11.40 3.07 4.20
C ALA A 54 12.68 2.44 4.77
N ARG A 55 13.86 3.05 4.56
CA ARG A 55 15.05 2.67 5.31
C ARG A 55 14.95 3.24 6.71
N GLN A 56 15.46 2.53 7.70
CA GLN A 56 15.41 2.97 9.11
C GLN A 56 16.00 4.37 9.32
N LYS A 57 17.07 4.71 8.59
CA LYS A 57 17.73 6.04 8.66
C LYS A 57 16.88 7.18 8.10
N GLU A 58 15.92 6.88 7.22
CA GLU A 58 15.10 7.91 6.57
C GLU A 58 13.80 8.15 7.32
N LEU A 59 13.29 7.17 8.09
CA LEU A 59 12.03 7.27 8.82
C LEU A 59 11.85 8.58 9.63
N PRO A 60 12.87 9.11 10.34
CA PRO A 60 12.73 10.38 11.06
C PRO A 60 12.56 11.61 10.16
N HIS A 61 12.91 11.50 8.88
CA HIS A 61 12.89 12.58 7.89
C HIS A 61 11.67 12.54 6.96
N LEU A 62 10.77 11.56 7.15
CA LEU A 62 9.55 11.44 6.36
C LEU A 62 8.42 12.20 7.05
N SER A 63 7.85 13.19 6.36
CA SER A 63 6.66 13.88 6.85
C SER A 63 5.46 12.92 6.97
N PRO A 64 4.52 13.21 7.89
CA PRO A 64 3.27 12.46 7.99
C PRO A 64 2.49 12.40 6.68
N ASP A 65 2.52 13.49 5.90
CA ASP A 65 1.84 13.59 4.60
C ASP A 65 2.43 12.66 3.55
N VAL A 66 3.77 12.55 3.47
CA VAL A 66 4.45 11.59 2.59
C VAL A 66 4.14 10.15 2.97
N LEU A 67 4.10 9.84 4.27
CA LEU A 67 3.71 8.51 4.75
C LEU A 67 2.25 8.19 4.41
N GLU A 68 1.36 9.19 4.50
CA GLU A 68 -0.05 9.03 4.17
C GLU A 68 -0.27 8.88 2.66
N GLN A 69 0.45 9.64 1.84
CA GLN A 69 0.50 9.48 0.39
C GLN A 69 0.94 8.06 0.02
N ALA A 70 2.04 7.57 0.59
CA ALA A 70 2.55 6.22 0.35
C ALA A 70 1.53 5.13 0.75
N LYS A 71 0.84 5.28 1.89
CA LYS A 71 -0.25 4.38 2.29
C LYS A 71 -1.37 4.36 1.26
N ARG A 72 -1.81 5.53 0.79
CA ARG A 72 -2.90 5.64 -0.20
C ARG A 72 -2.52 4.95 -1.50
N THR A 73 -1.33 5.22 -2.04
CA THR A 73 -0.82 4.61 -3.27
C THR A 73 -0.77 3.08 -3.17
N LEU A 74 -0.20 2.55 -2.09
CA LEU A 74 -0.13 1.09 -1.87
C LEU A 74 -1.52 0.49 -1.63
N SER A 75 -2.37 1.17 -0.87
CA SER A 75 -3.73 0.72 -0.60
C SER A 75 -4.51 0.54 -1.89
N GLN A 76 -4.52 1.55 -2.78
CA GLN A 76 -5.24 1.48 -4.05
C GLN A 76 -4.84 0.24 -4.87
N GLN A 77 -3.54 -0.02 -5.02
CA GLN A 77 -3.07 -1.17 -5.77
C GLN A 77 -3.43 -2.49 -5.10
N LEU A 78 -3.22 -2.63 -3.79
CA LEU A 78 -3.54 -3.86 -3.07
C LEU A 78 -5.04 -4.13 -3.03
N GLU A 79 -5.87 -3.09 -2.96
CA GLU A 79 -7.31 -3.21 -3.04
C GLU A 79 -7.77 -3.69 -4.42
N ALA A 80 -7.17 -3.17 -5.50
CA ALA A 80 -7.45 -3.63 -6.85
C ALA A 80 -7.10 -5.12 -7.04
N MET A 81 -6.08 -5.64 -6.33
CA MET A 81 -5.71 -7.07 -6.36
C MET A 81 -6.72 -7.99 -5.66
N GLN A 82 -7.63 -7.48 -4.82
CA GLN A 82 -8.57 -8.33 -4.08
C GLN A 82 -9.55 -9.08 -4.99
N LYS A 83 -9.81 -8.56 -6.20
CA LYS A 83 -10.65 -9.22 -7.21
C LYS A 83 -10.01 -10.46 -7.85
N LEU A 84 -8.72 -10.68 -7.64
CA LEU A 84 -8.00 -11.87 -8.12
C LEU A 84 -8.04 -13.02 -7.10
N LEU A 85 -8.50 -12.78 -5.87
CA LEU A 85 -8.54 -13.80 -4.84
C LEU A 85 -9.73 -14.76 -5.05
N PRO A 86 -9.70 -15.98 -4.49
CA PRO A 86 -10.85 -16.90 -4.53
C PRO A 86 -12.17 -16.28 -4.03
N HIS A 87 -13.30 -16.72 -4.58
CA HIS A 87 -14.62 -16.13 -4.32
C HIS A 87 -15.05 -16.12 -2.85
N ASP A 88 -14.67 -17.12 -2.07
CA ASP A 88 -14.91 -17.21 -0.63
C ASP A 88 -14.18 -16.10 0.13
N VAL A 89 -12.94 -15.80 -0.25
CA VAL A 89 -12.15 -14.68 0.29
C VAL A 89 -12.76 -13.35 -0.12
N GLN A 90 -13.14 -13.20 -1.39
CA GLN A 90 -13.81 -11.99 -1.88
C GLN A 90 -15.12 -11.73 -1.14
N TYR A 91 -15.93 -12.77 -0.94
CA TYR A 91 -17.22 -12.66 -0.25
C TYR A 91 -17.04 -12.17 1.18
N ARG A 92 -16.10 -12.76 1.94
CA ARG A 92 -15.75 -12.31 3.29
C ARG A 92 -15.24 -10.87 3.32
N ASN A 93 -14.43 -10.48 2.32
CA ASN A 93 -13.91 -9.12 2.20
C ASN A 93 -14.98 -8.10 1.79
N ARG A 94 -15.98 -8.51 0.99
CA ARG A 94 -17.10 -7.68 0.54
C ARG A 94 -18.12 -7.45 1.65
N LEU A 95 -18.47 -8.48 2.42
CA LEU A 95 -19.44 -8.37 3.54
C LEU A 95 -19.01 -7.38 4.63
N ARG A 96 -17.70 -7.09 4.74
CA ARG A 96 -17.13 -6.17 5.73
C ARG A 96 -16.71 -4.82 5.15
N ARG A 97 -17.02 -4.55 3.87
CA ARG A 97 -16.92 -3.20 3.31
C ARG A 97 -18.34 -2.63 3.17
N PRO A 98 -18.67 -1.47 3.78
CA PRO A 98 -19.85 -0.73 3.40
C PRO A 98 -19.55 -0.10 2.03
N TRP A 99 -20.07 -0.69 0.97
CA TRP A 99 -20.26 0.02 -0.30
C TRP A 99 -21.72 0.42 -0.36
#